data_AF-A0A9N9GIA4-F1
#
_entry.id   AF-A0A9N9GIA4-F1
#
_cell.length_a   1.000
_cell.length_b   1.000
_cell.length_c   1.000
_cell.angle_alpha   90.00
_cell.angle_beta   90.00
_cell.angle_gamma   90.00
#
_symmetry.space_group_name_H-M   'P 1'
#
loop_
_entity.id
_entity.type
_entity.pdbx_description
1 polymer ?
#
loop_
_entity_poly.entity_id
_entity_poly.type
_entity_poly.pdbx_seq_one_letter_code
_entity_poly.pdbx_strand_id
1 'polypeptide(L)'
;MVSFKSLGLFFALLLSSSFLLVDADPNVICSLVNKERAKVGSPPVVLDDRLMTVAAHHNQFCISHNLLTHDDSEGDLGTRFHKYGYDFSCAGENVAQGFDDGDNEGVMNAWMNSPGHRANILNPSFRHLGVACGGGFWTQDFGNTLGSDTKPAKGGESDPSSESNPAPKTHRHKRPHKKTIIKYVKKPD
;
A
#
# COMPACT_ATOMS: atom_id res chain seq x y z
N MET A 1 -32.89 -17.34 58.94
CA MET A 1 -32.65 -18.04 57.65
C MET A 1 -32.99 -17.08 56.52
N VAL A 2 -31.98 -16.73 55.69
CA VAL A 2 -31.93 -16.39 54.24
C VAL A 2 -33.09 -15.53 53.65
N SER A 3 -32.91 -14.52 52.79
CA SER A 3 -31.93 -14.35 51.70
C SER A 3 -32.11 -12.94 51.10
N PHE A 4 -31.02 -12.17 50.96
CA PHE A 4 -30.98 -10.99 50.08
C PHE A 4 -30.63 -11.47 48.67
N LYS A 5 -31.44 -11.14 47.67
CA LYS A 5 -31.07 -11.29 46.26
C LYS A 5 -30.76 -9.92 45.66
N SER A 6 -29.47 -9.61 45.54
CA SER A 6 -28.99 -8.52 44.69
C SER A 6 -29.35 -8.82 43.24
N LEU A 7 -30.06 -7.90 42.59
CA LEU A 7 -30.30 -7.93 41.16
C LEU A 7 -29.09 -7.28 40.46
N GLY A 8 -28.22 -8.10 39.89
CA GLY A 8 -27.02 -7.67 39.17
C GLY A 8 -27.38 -6.99 37.86
N LEU A 9 -26.92 -5.75 37.69
CA LEU A 9 -26.94 -5.01 36.44
C LEU A 9 -25.82 -5.53 35.54
N PHE A 10 -26.15 -6.36 34.54
CA PHE A 10 -25.20 -6.78 33.51
C PHE A 10 -25.08 -5.69 32.45
N PHE A 11 -24.04 -4.85 32.57
CA PHE A 11 -23.64 -3.94 31.50
C PHE A 11 -22.70 -4.73 30.56
N ALA A 12 -23.24 -5.30 29.48
CA ALA A 12 -22.44 -5.91 28.43
C ALA A 12 -21.78 -4.78 27.61
N LEU A 13 -20.57 -4.41 28.01
CA LEU A 13 -19.70 -3.51 27.25
C LEU A 13 -19.14 -4.32 26.07
N LEU A 14 -19.83 -4.28 24.94
CA LEU A 14 -19.29 -4.72 23.65
C LEU A 14 -18.12 -3.79 23.31
N LEU A 15 -16.91 -4.15 23.73
CA LEU A 15 -15.70 -3.60 23.15
C LEU A 15 -15.67 -4.06 21.69
N SER A 16 -16.19 -3.20 20.79
CA SER A 16 -15.76 -3.25 19.40
C SER A 16 -14.26 -3.01 19.42
N SER A 17 -13.48 -4.08 19.31
CA SER A 17 -12.08 -3.97 18.97
C SER A 17 -12.02 -3.35 17.58
N SER A 18 -12.01 -2.01 17.56
CA SER A 18 -11.49 -1.26 16.44
C SER A 18 -10.01 -1.60 16.42
N PHE A 19 -9.66 -2.65 15.67
CA PHE A 19 -8.28 -2.88 15.31
C PHE A 19 -7.88 -1.64 14.54
N LEU A 20 -7.11 -0.74 15.17
CA LEU A 20 -6.46 0.33 14.46
C LEU A 20 -5.47 -0.38 13.54
N LEU A 21 -5.87 -0.60 12.29
CA LEU A 21 -4.97 -0.95 11.22
C LEU A 21 -3.98 0.22 11.19
N VAL A 22 -2.76 -0.02 11.68
CA VAL A 22 -1.66 0.90 11.39
C VAL A 22 -1.32 0.65 9.94
N ASP A 23 -2.06 1.31 9.07
CA ASP A 23 -1.73 1.39 7.67
C ASP A 23 -0.39 2.13 7.53
N ALA A 24 0.44 1.68 6.60
CA ALA A 24 1.59 2.44 6.15
C ALA A 24 1.10 3.83 5.73
N ASP A 25 1.78 4.88 6.19
CA ASP A 25 1.48 6.22 5.71
C ASP A 25 1.81 6.29 4.21
N PRO A 26 0.81 6.40 3.31
CA PRO A 26 1.06 6.39 1.88
C PRO A 26 1.93 7.59 1.46
N ASN A 27 1.97 8.67 2.24
CA ASN A 27 2.84 9.81 1.99
C ASN A 27 4.32 9.46 2.20
N VAL A 28 4.64 8.61 3.18
CA VAL A 28 6.01 8.14 3.43
C VAL A 28 6.50 7.30 2.24
N ILE A 29 5.70 6.33 1.79
CA ILE A 29 6.05 5.52 0.61
C ILE A 29 6.16 6.39 -0.65
N CYS A 30 5.22 7.30 -0.88
CA CYS A 30 5.27 8.24 -2.01
C CYS A 30 6.56 9.08 -1.98
N SER A 31 6.97 9.56 -0.80
CA SER A 31 8.21 10.32 -0.62
C SER A 31 9.45 9.47 -0.92
N LEU A 32 9.48 8.22 -0.45
CA LEU A 32 10.57 7.28 -0.75
C LEU A 32 10.67 6.95 -2.24
N VAL A 33 9.53 6.71 -2.90
CA VAL A 33 9.45 6.51 -4.35
C VAL A 33 9.99 7.73 -5.09
N ASN A 34 9.52 8.93 -4.75
CA ASN A 34 9.95 10.17 -5.41
C ASN A 34 11.44 10.47 -5.18
N LYS A 35 12.00 10.10 -4.02
CA LYS A 35 13.44 10.16 -3.76
C LYS A 35 14.23 9.27 -4.71
N GLU A 36 13.77 8.06 -5.00
CA GLU A 36 14.42 7.16 -5.96
C GLU A 36 14.25 7.65 -7.41
N ARG A 37 13.07 8.16 -7.77
CA ARG A 37 12.79 8.70 -9.11
C ARG A 37 13.64 9.93 -9.42
N ALA A 38 13.86 10.81 -8.44
CA ALA A 38 14.70 12.00 -8.59
C ALA A 38 16.15 11.63 -8.96
N LYS A 39 16.70 10.52 -8.44
CA LYS A 39 18.07 10.08 -8.74
C LYS A 39 18.29 9.73 -10.21
N VAL A 40 17.22 9.41 -10.94
CA VAL A 40 17.27 9.04 -12.36
C VAL A 40 16.55 10.05 -13.26
N GLY A 41 16.17 11.22 -12.72
CA GLY A 41 15.47 12.27 -13.48
C GLY A 41 14.04 11.90 -13.90
N SER A 42 13.41 10.90 -13.26
CA SER A 42 12.02 10.56 -13.55
C SER A 42 11.07 11.58 -12.90
N PRO A 43 9.98 12.00 -13.58
CA PRO A 43 8.99 12.91 -12.99
C PRO A 43 8.40 12.33 -11.69
N PRO A 44 8.09 13.15 -10.67
CA PRO A 44 7.48 12.64 -9.46
C PRO A 44 6.09 12.06 -9.74
N VAL A 45 5.69 11.09 -8.93
CA VAL A 45 4.30 10.63 -8.84
C VAL A 45 3.59 11.34 -7.69
N VAL A 46 2.26 11.41 -7.76
CA VAL A 46 1.38 11.88 -6.69
C VAL A 46 0.41 10.77 -6.30
N LEU A 47 -0.10 10.80 -5.06
CA LEU A 47 -1.15 9.86 -4.65
C LEU A 47 -2.44 10.13 -5.44
N ASP A 48 -3.12 9.07 -5.87
CA ASP A 48 -4.43 9.12 -6.53
C ASP A 48 -5.42 8.25 -5.76
N ASP A 49 -6.54 8.84 -5.32
CA ASP A 49 -7.51 8.16 -4.46
C ASP A 49 -8.12 6.91 -5.09
N ARG A 50 -8.21 6.85 -6.42
CA ARG A 50 -8.71 5.64 -7.12
C ARG A 50 -7.68 4.52 -7.01
N LEU A 51 -6.40 4.83 -7.24
CA LEU A 51 -5.34 3.83 -7.09
C LEU A 51 -5.13 3.41 -5.64
N MET A 52 -5.31 4.33 -4.68
CA MET A 52 -5.35 3.99 -3.24
C MET A 52 -6.46 2.98 -2.95
N THR A 53 -7.64 3.17 -3.54
CA THR A 53 -8.77 2.24 -3.39
C THR A 53 -8.48 0.88 -4.03
N VAL A 54 -7.91 0.85 -5.24
CA VAL A 54 -7.49 -0.39 -5.91
C VAL A 54 -6.50 -1.16 -5.04
N ALA A 55 -5.44 -0.49 -4.60
CA ALA A 55 -4.38 -1.11 -3.80
C ALA A 55 -4.94 -1.67 -2.49
N ALA A 56 -5.84 -0.94 -1.81
CA ALA A 56 -6.48 -1.40 -0.58
C ALA A 56 -7.34 -2.64 -0.79
N HIS A 57 -8.17 -2.67 -1.84
CA HIS A 57 -9.00 -3.83 -2.17
C HIS A 57 -8.14 -5.06 -2.53
N HIS A 58 -7.10 -4.88 -3.33
CA HIS A 58 -6.21 -5.98 -3.71
C HIS A 58 -5.41 -6.50 -2.51
N ASN A 59 -4.91 -5.59 -1.66
CA ASN A 59 -4.21 -5.97 -0.44
C ASN A 59 -5.11 -6.76 0.51
N GLN A 60 -6.37 -6.33 0.69
CA GLN A 60 -7.35 -7.06 1.49
C GLN A 60 -7.64 -8.46 0.93
N PHE A 61 -7.70 -8.61 -0.40
CA PHE A 61 -7.83 -9.92 -1.03
C PHE A 61 -6.62 -10.83 -0.73
N CYS A 62 -5.41 -10.29 -0.82
CA CYS A 62 -4.18 -11.02 -0.52
C CYS A 62 -4.14 -11.47 0.94
N ILE A 63 -4.56 -10.61 1.87
CA ILE A 63 -4.72 -10.93 3.30
C ILE A 63 -5.74 -12.05 3.49
N SER A 64 -6.95 -11.90 2.95
CA SER A 64 -8.05 -12.85 3.20
C SER A 64 -7.79 -14.24 2.64
N HIS A 65 -6.99 -14.34 1.58
CA HIS A 65 -6.62 -15.61 0.94
C HIS A 65 -5.22 -16.09 1.34
N ASN A 66 -4.47 -15.29 2.13
CA ASN A 66 -3.06 -15.50 2.42
C ASN A 66 -2.25 -15.84 1.15
N LEU A 67 -2.47 -15.08 0.08
CA LEU A 67 -1.98 -15.38 -1.26
C LEU A 67 -1.28 -14.15 -1.85
N LEU A 68 -0.03 -14.33 -2.28
CA LEU A 68 0.72 -13.32 -3.03
C LEU A 68 0.43 -13.52 -4.53
N THR A 69 -0.36 -12.62 -5.13
CA THR A 69 -0.85 -12.71 -6.51
C THR A 69 -1.01 -11.31 -7.11
N HIS A 70 -1.09 -11.21 -8.44
CA HIS A 70 -1.48 -9.98 -9.15
C HIS A 70 -2.95 -9.95 -9.55
N ASP A 71 -3.61 -11.10 -9.49
CA ASP A 71 -4.99 -11.26 -9.91
C ASP A 71 -5.84 -11.60 -8.69
N ASP A 72 -7.04 -11.05 -8.63
CA ASP A 72 -8.02 -11.34 -7.58
C ASP A 72 -9.40 -11.63 -8.17
N SER A 73 -10.42 -11.74 -7.30
CA SER A 73 -11.80 -11.99 -7.72
C SER A 73 -12.39 -10.91 -8.62
N GLU A 74 -11.78 -9.73 -8.69
CA GLU A 74 -12.19 -8.63 -9.55
C GLU A 74 -11.47 -8.62 -10.89
N GLY A 75 -10.44 -9.47 -11.05
CA GLY A 75 -9.71 -9.69 -12.28
C GLY A 75 -8.23 -9.31 -12.17
N ASP A 76 -7.63 -9.05 -13.33
CA ASP A 76 -6.27 -8.54 -13.42
C ASP A 76 -6.18 -7.04 -13.08
N LEU A 77 -4.94 -6.54 -12.94
CA LEU A 77 -4.66 -5.13 -12.65
C LEU A 77 -5.43 -4.14 -13.54
N GLY A 78 -5.51 -4.41 -14.85
CA GLY A 78 -6.20 -3.53 -15.79
C GLY A 78 -7.71 -3.51 -15.57
N THR A 79 -8.29 -4.68 -15.31
CA THR A 79 -9.70 -4.83 -14.97
C THR A 79 -10.03 -4.08 -13.68
N ARG A 80 -9.18 -4.21 -12.65
CA ARG A 80 -9.34 -3.46 -11.39
C ARG A 80 -9.27 -1.96 -11.61
N PHE A 81 -8.24 -1.46 -12.30
CA PHE A 81 -8.10 -0.02 -12.54
C PHE A 81 -9.35 0.56 -13.22
N HIS A 82 -9.86 -0.11 -14.25
CA HIS A 82 -11.07 0.33 -14.93
C HIS A 82 -12.31 0.27 -14.02
N LYS A 83 -12.45 -0.80 -13.21
CA LYS A 83 -13.56 -0.96 -12.26
C LYS A 83 -13.67 0.21 -11.28
N TYR A 84 -12.55 0.76 -10.82
CA TYR A 84 -12.51 1.92 -9.92
C TYR A 84 -12.37 3.27 -10.67
N GLY A 85 -12.72 3.32 -11.95
CA GLY A 85 -12.78 4.57 -12.72
C GLY A 85 -11.41 5.16 -13.06
N TYR A 86 -10.37 4.34 -13.10
CA TYR A 86 -9.03 4.73 -13.53
C TYR A 86 -8.77 4.23 -14.96
N ASP A 87 -9.13 5.06 -15.94
CA ASP A 87 -8.82 4.79 -17.34
C ASP A 87 -7.35 5.12 -17.65
N PHE A 88 -6.53 4.07 -17.76
CA PHE A 88 -5.08 4.19 -17.84
C PHE A 88 -4.52 4.04 -19.27
N SER A 89 -3.41 4.74 -19.52
CA SER A 89 -2.50 4.50 -20.66
C SER A 89 -1.44 3.45 -20.32
N CYS A 90 -0.93 3.49 -19.08
CA CYS A 90 -0.05 2.47 -18.52
C CYS A 90 -0.36 2.24 -17.03
N ALA A 91 -0.10 1.02 -16.57
CA ALA A 91 -0.28 0.57 -15.20
C ALA A 91 0.88 -0.32 -14.77
N GLY A 92 1.20 -0.34 -13.48
CA GLY A 92 2.17 -1.27 -12.90
C GLY A 92 1.84 -1.56 -11.45
N GLU A 93 2.21 -2.73 -10.96
CA GLU A 93 1.93 -3.17 -9.59
C GLU A 93 3.15 -3.89 -9.01
N ASN A 94 3.54 -3.48 -7.80
CA ASN A 94 4.48 -4.21 -6.95
C ASN A 94 3.71 -4.75 -5.75
N VAL A 95 3.82 -6.05 -5.47
CA VAL A 95 3.21 -6.67 -4.28
C VAL A 95 4.29 -7.32 -3.44
N ALA A 96 4.18 -7.24 -2.11
CA ALA A 96 5.09 -7.90 -1.18
C ALA A 96 4.34 -8.64 -0.07
N GLN A 97 4.99 -9.67 0.48
CA GLN A 97 4.53 -10.42 1.65
C GLN A 97 5.69 -10.61 2.64
N GLY A 98 5.39 -10.59 3.94
CA GLY A 98 6.33 -10.87 5.03
C GLY A 98 7.06 -9.65 5.58
N PHE A 99 6.54 -8.45 5.31
CA PHE A 99 7.01 -7.19 5.85
C PHE A 99 6.00 -6.72 6.90
N ASP A 100 6.48 -6.27 8.06
CA ASP A 100 5.61 -5.70 9.08
C ASP A 100 4.93 -4.43 8.50
N ASP A 101 3.68 -4.13 8.87
CA ASP A 101 2.86 -3.05 8.27
C ASP A 101 3.50 -1.64 8.42
N GLY A 102 4.46 -1.47 9.35
CA GLY A 102 5.27 -0.26 9.50
C GLY A 102 6.64 -0.25 8.83
N ASP A 103 7.07 -1.34 8.17
CA ASP A 103 8.42 -1.53 7.59
C ASP A 103 8.57 -0.85 6.20
N ASN A 104 8.30 0.46 6.13
CA ASN A 104 8.32 1.26 4.90
C ASN A 104 9.68 1.20 4.18
N GLU A 105 10.78 1.44 4.90
CA GLU A 105 12.11 1.36 4.30
C GLU A 105 12.48 -0.07 3.92
N GLY A 106 12.08 -1.07 4.71
CA GLY A 106 12.38 -2.46 4.42
C GLY A 106 11.70 -2.94 3.14
N VAL A 107 10.43 -2.64 2.93
CA VAL A 107 9.70 -3.01 1.70
C VAL A 107 10.23 -2.24 0.50
N MET A 108 10.50 -0.93 0.63
CA MET A 108 11.09 -0.13 -0.45
C MET A 108 12.48 -0.64 -0.84
N ASN A 109 13.32 -0.98 0.13
CA ASN A 109 14.64 -1.58 -0.15
C ASN A 109 14.51 -2.92 -0.87
N ALA A 110 13.53 -3.75 -0.51
CA ALA A 110 13.31 -5.04 -1.18
C ALA A 110 12.91 -4.84 -2.65
N TRP A 111 11.97 -3.93 -2.93
CA TRP A 111 11.58 -3.62 -4.31
C TRP A 111 12.73 -2.98 -5.11
N MET A 112 13.47 -2.03 -4.54
CA MET A 112 14.59 -1.38 -5.23
C MET A 112 15.76 -2.33 -5.54
N ASN A 113 15.95 -3.38 -4.75
CA ASN A 113 16.95 -4.42 -5.02
C ASN A 113 16.47 -5.49 -6.02
N SER A 114 15.22 -5.42 -6.48
CA SER A 114 14.68 -6.33 -7.50
C SER A 114 14.52 -5.61 -8.83
N PRO A 115 15.19 -6.04 -9.92
CA PRO A 115 15.18 -5.32 -11.20
C PRO A 115 13.80 -5.01 -11.76
N GLY A 116 12.85 -5.95 -11.64
CA GLY A 116 11.47 -5.75 -12.12
C GLY A 116 10.72 -4.68 -11.34
N HIS A 117 10.69 -4.79 -10.00
CA HIS A 117 10.01 -3.82 -9.14
C HIS A 117 10.64 -2.43 -9.22
N ARG A 118 11.97 -2.38 -9.27
CA ARG A 118 12.72 -1.15 -9.52
C ARG A 118 12.33 -0.51 -10.85
N ALA A 119 12.14 -1.29 -11.91
CA ALA A 119 11.71 -0.77 -13.20
C ALA A 119 10.33 -0.09 -13.11
N ASN A 120 9.38 -0.65 -12.35
CA ASN A 120 8.10 0.01 -12.09
C ASN A 120 8.28 1.33 -11.31
N ILE A 121 9.00 1.31 -10.17
CA ILE A 121 9.23 2.50 -9.34
C ILE A 121 9.84 3.65 -10.14
N LEU A 122 10.77 3.33 -11.04
CA LEU A 122 11.53 4.31 -11.82
C LEU A 122 10.90 4.62 -13.20
N ASN A 123 9.76 4.03 -13.56
CA ASN A 123 9.20 4.22 -14.90
C ASN A 123 8.75 5.68 -15.10
N PRO A 124 9.33 6.42 -16.08
CA PRO A 124 9.02 7.83 -16.30
C PRO A 124 7.62 8.07 -16.87
N SER A 125 6.89 7.03 -17.26
CA SER A 125 5.53 7.13 -17.81
C SER A 125 4.46 7.31 -16.72
N PHE A 126 4.73 6.87 -15.49
CA PHE A 126 3.77 6.97 -14.39
C PHE A 126 3.67 8.38 -13.81
N ARG A 127 2.46 8.74 -13.36
CA ARG A 127 2.14 10.02 -12.71
C ARG A 127 1.42 9.84 -11.38
N HIS A 128 0.72 8.72 -11.21
CA HIS A 128 -0.11 8.44 -10.05
C HIS A 128 0.38 7.20 -9.30
N LEU A 129 0.14 7.18 -8.00
CA LEU A 129 0.51 6.11 -7.07
C LEU A 129 -0.66 5.79 -6.13
N GLY A 130 -0.88 4.50 -5.89
CA GLY A 130 -1.70 3.96 -4.80
C GLY A 130 -0.86 3.02 -3.95
N VAL A 131 -1.07 3.01 -2.63
CA VAL A 131 -0.34 2.14 -1.70
C VAL A 131 -1.29 1.63 -0.64
N ALA A 132 -1.18 0.35 -0.28
CA ALA A 132 -1.84 -0.22 0.87
C ALA A 132 -0.95 -1.27 1.53
N CYS A 133 -1.10 -1.46 2.83
CA CYS A 133 -0.51 -2.59 3.55
C CYS A 133 -1.46 -3.10 4.62
N GLY A 134 -1.10 -4.23 5.24
CA GLY A 134 -1.89 -4.85 6.30
C GLY A 134 -1.63 -6.35 6.35
N GLY A 135 -1.63 -6.93 7.54
CA GLY A 135 -1.53 -8.38 7.70
C GLY A 135 -0.25 -8.97 7.10
N GLY A 136 0.82 -8.17 6.99
CA GLY A 136 2.08 -8.59 6.38
C GLY A 136 2.13 -8.53 4.86
N PHE A 137 1.09 -7.99 4.20
CA PHE A 137 1.02 -7.75 2.76
C PHE A 137 1.16 -6.27 2.43
N TRP A 138 1.70 -5.99 1.24
CA TRP A 138 1.87 -4.65 0.71
C TRP A 138 1.53 -4.64 -0.78
N THR A 139 0.79 -3.64 -1.23
CA THR A 139 0.46 -3.40 -2.63
C THR A 139 0.84 -1.97 -3.00
N GLN A 140 1.54 -1.79 -4.12
CA GLN A 140 1.95 -0.50 -4.67
C GLN A 140 1.58 -0.45 -6.15
N ASP A 141 0.59 0.39 -6.46
CA ASP A 141 0.00 0.54 -7.78
C ASP A 141 0.42 1.86 -8.43
N PHE A 142 0.90 1.77 -9.66
CA PHE A 142 1.30 2.91 -10.47
C PHE A 142 0.40 3.05 -11.68
N GLY A 143 0.15 4.29 -12.10
CA GLY A 143 -0.58 4.55 -13.33
C GLY A 143 -0.29 5.90 -13.96
N ASN A 144 -0.76 6.03 -15.20
CA ASN A 144 -1.03 7.31 -15.83
C ASN A 144 -2.36 7.23 -16.57
N THR A 145 -3.15 8.30 -16.56
CA THR A 145 -4.49 8.32 -17.18
C THR A 145 -4.40 8.46 -18.71
N LEU A 146 -5.45 8.05 -19.42
CA LEU A 146 -5.63 8.38 -20.84
C LEU A 146 -5.89 9.89 -20.97
N GLY A 147 -5.12 10.57 -21.82
CA GLY A 147 -5.30 12.01 -22.11
C GLY A 147 -4.52 13.00 -21.22
N SER A 148 -3.74 12.53 -20.26
CA SER A 148 -2.92 13.38 -19.39
C SER A 148 -1.48 13.54 -19.90
N ASP A 149 -1.32 14.25 -21.02
CA ASP A 149 -0.02 14.81 -21.45
C ASP A 149 0.30 16.15 -20.77
N THR A 150 -0.49 16.59 -19.77
CA THR A 150 -0.35 17.93 -19.20
C THR A 150 0.05 17.92 -17.72
N LYS A 151 1.31 18.34 -17.52
CA LYS A 151 1.90 19.09 -16.40
C LYS A 151 1.70 18.55 -14.96
N PRO A 152 2.80 18.25 -14.22
CA PRO A 152 2.72 17.88 -12.81
C PRO A 152 2.01 18.95 -11.97
N ALA A 153 1.10 18.50 -11.10
CA ALA A 153 0.57 19.33 -10.02
C ALA A 153 1.73 19.80 -9.13
N LYS A 154 1.80 21.10 -8.85
CA LYS A 154 2.83 21.71 -8.00
C LYS A 154 2.78 21.06 -6.61
N GLY A 155 3.91 20.47 -6.19
CA GLY A 155 4.09 19.92 -4.85
C GLY A 155 3.91 21.00 -3.78
N GLY A 156 3.10 20.67 -2.77
CA GLY A 156 3.09 21.39 -1.50
C GLY A 156 4.32 21.00 -0.71
N GLU A 157 5.12 21.99 -0.38
CA GLU A 157 6.32 21.87 0.43
C GLU A 157 5.90 21.86 1.91
N SER A 158 6.30 20.83 2.65
CA SER A 158 6.27 20.85 4.11
C SER A 158 7.58 20.33 4.68
N ASP A 159 8.25 21.26 5.36
CA ASP A 159 9.55 21.21 6.05
C ASP A 159 9.56 20.16 7.20
N PRO A 160 10.71 19.53 7.54
CA PRO A 160 10.77 18.45 8.50
C PRO A 160 11.16 18.95 9.90
N SER A 161 10.46 18.47 10.94
CA SER A 161 11.04 18.44 12.29
C SER A 161 10.58 17.20 13.08
N SER A 162 11.61 16.50 13.59
CA SER A 162 11.72 15.58 14.75
C SER A 162 10.44 15.04 15.42
N GLU A 163 10.39 13.79 15.91
CA GLU A 163 11.28 13.27 16.96
C GLU A 163 11.06 11.76 17.17
N SER A 164 12.13 11.04 17.46
CA SER A 164 12.18 9.59 17.68
C SER A 164 11.78 9.19 19.10
N ASN A 165 11.06 8.08 19.27
CA ASN A 165 11.16 7.27 20.49
C ASN A 165 10.88 5.77 20.22
N PRO A 166 11.51 4.83 20.97
CA PRO A 166 11.58 3.43 20.59
C PRO A 166 10.36 2.63 21.09
N ALA A 167 9.91 1.68 20.29
CA ALA A 167 8.86 0.74 20.66
C ALA A 167 9.41 -0.67 21.01
N PRO A 168 8.69 -1.43 21.85
CA PRO A 168 9.25 -2.44 22.74
C PRO A 168 9.39 -3.83 22.09
N LYS A 169 10.40 -4.58 22.55
CA LYS A 169 10.65 -5.97 22.15
C LYS A 169 9.67 -6.92 22.83
N THR A 170 8.86 -7.70 22.10
CA THR A 170 8.47 -9.05 22.55
C THR A 170 8.07 -10.00 21.41
N HIS A 171 8.35 -11.29 21.65
CA HIS A 171 7.88 -12.56 21.06
C HIS A 171 8.10 -12.87 19.57
N ARG A 172 9.14 -13.69 19.32
CA ARG A 172 9.54 -14.27 18.04
C ARG A 172 8.60 -15.41 17.61
N HIS A 173 7.53 -15.09 16.88
CA HIS A 173 6.98 -16.02 15.90
C HIS A 173 7.97 -16.16 14.72
N LYS A 174 8.10 -17.35 14.13
CA LYS A 174 8.91 -17.55 12.92
C LYS A 174 8.36 -16.61 11.85
N ARG A 175 9.10 -15.53 11.56
CA ARG A 175 8.72 -14.55 10.54
C ARG A 175 8.57 -15.28 9.20
N PRO A 176 7.47 -15.10 8.47
CA PRO A 176 7.34 -15.64 7.12
C PRO A 176 8.49 -15.12 6.25
N HIS A 177 8.92 -15.93 5.29
CA HIS A 177 9.95 -15.51 4.34
C HIS A 177 9.43 -14.33 3.50
N LYS A 178 10.21 -13.24 3.43
CA LYS A 178 9.91 -12.06 2.62
C LYS A 178 9.87 -12.43 1.13
N LYS A 179 8.79 -12.07 0.42
CA LYS A 179 8.56 -12.35 -1.00
C LYS A 179 8.00 -11.12 -1.70
N THR A 180 8.23 -11.00 -3.01
CA THR A 180 7.72 -9.90 -3.86
C THR A 180 7.35 -10.40 -5.27
N ILE A 181 6.35 -9.78 -5.91
CA ILE A 181 5.94 -10.04 -7.31
C ILE A 181 5.63 -8.72 -8.05
N ILE A 182 5.80 -8.73 -9.38
CA ILE A 182 5.80 -7.56 -10.26
C ILE A 182 4.89 -7.73 -11.49
N LYS A 183 4.09 -6.70 -11.82
CA LYS A 183 3.29 -6.62 -13.06
C LYS A 183 3.40 -5.24 -13.71
N TYR A 184 3.36 -5.22 -15.04
CA TYR A 184 3.30 -4.00 -15.87
C TYR A 184 2.34 -4.23 -17.03
N VAL A 185 1.48 -3.25 -17.32
CA VAL A 185 0.49 -3.28 -18.40
C VAL A 185 0.53 -1.95 -19.16
N LYS A 186 0.64 -2.00 -20.49
CA LYS A 186 0.49 -0.84 -21.38
C LYS A 186 -0.71 -1.09 -22.29
N LYS A 187 -1.66 -0.14 -22.39
CA LYS A 187 -2.73 -0.26 -23.40
C LYS A 187 -2.13 0.02 -24.79
N PRO A 188 -2.55 -0.73 -25.83
CA PRO A 188 -2.22 -0.38 -27.21
C PRO A 188 -2.82 1.00 -27.55
N ASP A 189 -2.09 1.74 -28.39
CA ASP A 189 -2.49 3.06 -28.89
C ASP A 189 -3.76 3.00 -29.75
#